data_AF-A0A453D040-F1
#
_entry.id   AF-A0A453D040-F1
#
_cell.length_a   1.000
_cell.length_b   1.000
_cell.length_c   1.000
_cell.angle_alpha   90.00
_cell.angle_beta   90.00
_cell.angle_gamma   90.00
#
_symmetry.space_group_name_H-M   'P 1'
#
loop_
_entity.id
_entity.type
_entity.pdbx_description
1 polymer ?
#
loop_
_entity_poly.entity_id
_entity_poly.type
_entity_poly.pdbx_seq_one_letter_code
_entity_poly.pdbx_strand_id
1 'polypeptide(L)'
;DIIHCHDWSSAPVAWLYKQQYVHNGLPNGRVVFTIHNLEFGVHHIGKAMAHCDKATTVSYTYSKEVSGHGSIAPHYFKFHGIRNGIDSDIWDPYNDNFIPVHYTSENVVEGKSSAKRALQEKLGLHQTDSPLVGIISR
;
A
#
# COMPACT_ATOMS: atom_id res chain seq x y z
N ASP A 1 -7.18 12.77 19.49
CA ASP A 1 -7.53 11.76 18.47
C ASP A 1 -6.76 11.98 17.18
N ILE A 2 -6.57 10.91 16.41
CA ILE A 2 -6.00 10.96 15.06
C ILE A 2 -7.04 10.44 14.08
N ILE A 3 -7.37 11.25 13.08
CA ILE A 3 -8.20 10.85 11.95
C ILE A 3 -7.24 10.49 10.82
N HIS A 4 -7.15 9.21 10.51
CA HIS A 4 -6.29 8.70 9.44
C HIS A 4 -7.12 8.44 8.19
N CYS A 5 -6.97 9.33 7.21
CA CYS A 5 -7.65 9.26 5.94
C CYS A 5 -6.76 8.57 4.90
N HIS A 6 -7.34 7.69 4.10
CA HIS A 6 -6.67 6.98 3.02
C HIS A 6 -7.29 7.35 1.67
N ASP A 7 -6.46 7.86 0.76
CA ASP A 7 -6.80 8.23 -0.62
C ASP A 7 -7.95 9.25 -0.81
N TRP A 8 -8.17 9.59 -2.08
CA TRP A 8 -9.13 10.58 -2.53
C TRP A 8 -10.56 10.33 -2.05
N SER A 9 -10.96 9.07 -1.83
CA SER A 9 -12.30 8.73 -1.37
C SER A 9 -12.60 9.24 0.04
N SER A 10 -11.58 9.35 0.91
CA SER A 10 -11.69 9.89 2.26
C SER A 10 -11.14 11.31 2.41
N ALA A 11 -10.54 11.87 1.37
CA ALA A 11 -10.03 13.24 1.33
C ALA A 11 -11.01 14.31 1.88
N PRO A 12 -12.34 14.24 1.62
CA PRO A 12 -13.31 15.17 2.20
C PRO A 12 -13.25 15.32 3.70
N VAL A 13 -12.94 14.24 4.42
CA VAL A 13 -12.86 14.27 5.88
C VAL A 13 -11.80 15.27 6.35
N ALA A 14 -10.67 15.40 5.63
CA ALA A 14 -9.58 16.28 6.04
C ALA A 14 -9.99 17.75 6.14
N TRP A 15 -10.72 18.27 5.14
CA TRP A 15 -11.14 19.68 5.14
C TRP A 15 -12.44 19.91 5.89
N LEU A 16 -13.41 18.99 5.80
CA LEU A 16 -14.67 19.11 6.53
C LEU A 16 -14.39 19.12 8.03
N TYR A 17 -13.50 18.25 8.51
CA TYR A 17 -13.10 18.25 9.91
C TYR A 17 -12.53 19.61 10.35
N LYS A 18 -11.53 20.14 9.63
CA LYS A 18 -10.89 21.42 9.99
C LYS A 18 -11.83 22.62 9.89
N GLN A 19 -12.77 22.60 8.95
CA GLN A 19 -13.64 23.75 8.67
C GLN A 19 -14.94 23.75 9.46
N GLN A 20 -15.50 22.57 9.76
CA GLN A 20 -16.88 22.45 10.28
C GLN A 20 -16.95 21.70 11.60
N TYR A 21 -16.07 20.72 11.84
CA TYR A 21 -16.24 19.79 12.96
C TYR A 21 -15.18 19.90 14.06
N VAL A 22 -14.17 20.76 13.92
CA VAL A 22 -13.15 20.91 14.96
C VAL A 22 -13.76 21.25 16.32
N HIS A 23 -14.82 22.05 16.38
CA HIS A 23 -15.52 22.39 17.63
C HIS A 23 -16.57 21.38 18.09
N ASN A 24 -16.81 20.32 17.31
CA ASN A 24 -17.87 19.32 17.53
C ASN A 24 -17.29 18.01 18.09
N GLY A 25 -16.70 18.08 19.29
CA GLY A 25 -16.30 16.90 20.06
C GLY A 25 -14.86 16.41 19.87
N LEU A 26 -14.08 16.98 18.93
CA LEU A 26 -12.66 16.68 18.72
C LEU A 26 -11.79 17.94 18.60
N PRO A 27 -11.78 18.85 19.59
CA PRO A 27 -11.12 20.16 19.48
C PRO A 27 -9.62 20.11 19.16
N ASN A 28 -8.94 19.02 19.50
CA ASN A 28 -7.51 18.84 19.32
C ASN A 28 -7.15 17.67 18.38
N GLY A 29 -8.12 17.15 17.61
CA GLY A 29 -7.86 16.05 16.69
C GLY A 29 -6.90 16.45 15.57
N ARG A 30 -6.03 15.51 15.19
CA ARG A 30 -5.06 15.66 14.10
C ARG A 30 -5.45 14.80 12.91
N VAL A 31 -5.22 15.30 11.71
CA VAL A 31 -5.51 14.58 10.46
C VAL A 31 -4.20 14.10 9.85
N VAL A 32 -4.11 12.79 9.64
CA VAL A 32 -3.08 12.16 8.84
C VAL A 32 -3.71 11.70 7.53
N PHE A 33 -3.09 12.04 6.40
CA PHE A 33 -3.60 11.68 5.08
C PHE A 33 -2.59 10.80 4.32
N THR A 34 -2.94 9.55 4.02
CA THR A 34 -2.10 8.64 3.24
C THR A 34 -2.58 8.56 1.81
N ILE A 35 -1.67 8.79 0.87
CA ILE A 35 -1.88 8.63 -0.57
C ILE A 35 -1.32 7.25 -0.97
N HIS A 36 -2.16 6.36 -1.47
CA HIS A 36 -1.73 5.07 -2.03
C HIS A 36 -1.54 5.14 -3.55
N ASN A 37 -2.33 5.96 -4.25
CA ASN A 37 -2.11 6.24 -5.66
C ASN A 37 -2.51 7.68 -6.02
N LEU A 38 -1.52 8.47 -6.45
CA LEU A 38 -1.72 9.86 -6.85
C LEU A 38 -2.46 10.02 -8.18
N GLU A 39 -2.53 8.99 -9.03
CA GLU A 39 -3.19 9.07 -10.35
C GLU A 39 -4.70 9.33 -10.25
N PHE A 40 -5.32 8.98 -9.12
CA PHE A 40 -6.76 9.10 -8.92
C PHE A 40 -7.12 10.24 -7.97
N GLY A 41 -8.09 11.07 -8.38
CA GLY A 41 -8.67 12.08 -7.49
C GLY A 41 -7.70 13.19 -7.09
N VAL A 42 -6.72 13.52 -7.93
CA VAL A 42 -5.68 14.54 -7.71
C VAL A 42 -6.21 15.85 -7.12
N HIS A 43 -7.37 16.33 -7.58
CA HIS A 43 -7.99 17.54 -7.06
C HIS A 43 -8.38 17.41 -5.57
N HIS A 44 -8.99 16.29 -5.19
CA HIS A 44 -9.37 16.01 -3.82
C HIS A 44 -8.14 15.79 -2.93
N ILE A 45 -7.13 15.10 -3.45
CA ILE A 45 -5.84 14.92 -2.79
C ILE A 45 -5.18 16.26 -2.50
N GLY A 46 -5.09 17.16 -3.49
CA GLY A 46 -4.50 18.49 -3.29
C GLY A 46 -5.21 19.29 -2.20
N LYS A 47 -6.55 19.24 -2.17
CA LYS A 47 -7.33 19.88 -1.11
C LYS A 47 -7.08 19.23 0.27
N ALA A 48 -7.03 17.90 0.35
CA ALA A 48 -6.70 17.22 1.61
C ALA A 48 -5.28 17.54 2.10
N MET A 49 -4.30 17.61 1.18
CA MET A 49 -2.93 18.00 1.47
C MET A 49 -2.85 19.41 2.05
N ALA A 50 -3.72 20.34 1.61
CA ALA A 50 -3.78 21.69 2.20
C ALA A 50 -4.26 21.68 3.66
N HIS A 51 -5.13 20.73 4.05
CA HIS A 51 -5.80 20.73 5.36
C HIS A 51 -5.27 19.71 6.38
N CYS A 52 -4.57 18.66 5.95
CA CYS A 52 -4.04 17.65 6.88
C CYS A 52 -2.86 18.19 7.70
N ASP A 53 -2.65 17.63 8.90
CA ASP A 53 -1.51 17.97 9.75
C ASP A 53 -0.23 17.27 9.27
N LYS A 54 -0.35 15.99 8.86
CA LYS A 54 0.71 15.20 8.25
C LYS A 54 0.17 14.42 7.06
N ALA A 55 1.04 14.16 6.10
CA ALA A 55 0.73 13.34 4.95
C ALA A 55 1.77 12.23 4.79
N THR A 56 1.33 11.07 4.32
CA THR A 56 2.22 9.94 4.03
C THR A 56 1.91 9.29 2.69
N THR A 57 2.84 8.46 2.21
CA THR A 57 2.61 7.55 1.09
C THR A 57 3.36 6.24 1.30
N VAL A 58 3.12 5.27 0.44
CA VAL A 58 3.42 3.84 0.63
C VAL A 58 4.89 3.44 0.45
N SER A 59 5.77 4.39 0.09
CA SER A 59 7.21 4.17 0.10
C SER A 59 8.02 5.46 0.12
N TYR A 60 9.25 5.36 0.60
CA TYR A 60 10.22 6.47 0.58
C TYR A 60 10.54 6.93 -0.84
N THR A 61 10.79 5.99 -1.76
CA THR A 61 11.14 6.32 -3.16
C THR A 61 9.97 7.01 -3.86
N TYR A 62 8.76 6.49 -3.74
CA TYR A 62 7.58 7.10 -4.35
C TYR A 62 7.33 8.51 -3.83
N SER A 63 7.57 8.77 -2.54
CA SER A 63 7.45 10.13 -1.97
C SER A 63 8.37 11.15 -2.66
N LYS A 64 9.56 10.72 -3.10
CA LYS A 64 10.49 11.57 -3.85
C LYS A 64 10.06 11.74 -5.30
N GLU A 65 9.64 10.65 -5.93
CA GLU A 65 9.18 10.66 -7.34
C GLU A 65 8.03 11.66 -7.54
N VAL A 66 7.08 11.70 -6.61
CA VAL A 66 5.91 12.61 -6.70
C VAL A 66 6.12 13.97 -6.04
N SER A 67 7.32 14.24 -5.49
CA SER A 67 7.59 15.46 -4.71
C SER A 67 7.36 16.75 -5.50
N GLY A 68 7.61 16.73 -6.81
CA GLY A 68 7.40 17.86 -7.72
C GLY A 68 5.97 18.05 -8.20
N HIS A 69 5.06 17.13 -7.87
CA HIS A 69 3.67 17.20 -8.34
C HIS A 69 2.93 18.38 -7.70
N GLY A 70 2.10 19.11 -8.46
CA GLY A 70 1.44 20.34 -7.99
C GLY A 70 0.60 20.20 -6.71
N SER A 71 -0.04 19.04 -6.50
CA SER A 71 -0.78 18.71 -5.27
C SER A 71 0.11 18.40 -4.06
N ILE A 72 1.41 18.15 -4.26
CA ILE A 72 2.36 17.67 -3.24
C ILE A 72 3.43 18.71 -2.95
N ALA A 73 4.03 19.31 -3.98
CA ALA A 73 5.17 20.22 -3.86
C ALA A 73 4.95 21.36 -2.84
N PRO A 74 3.78 22.04 -2.79
CA PRO A 74 3.51 23.09 -1.79
C PRO A 74 3.47 22.57 -0.34
N HIS A 75 3.33 21.26 -0.16
CA HIS A 75 3.10 20.59 1.12
C HIS A 75 4.17 19.54 1.44
N TYR A 76 5.26 19.51 0.68
CA TYR A 76 6.28 18.47 0.77
C TYR A 76 6.93 18.40 2.17
N PHE A 77 7.07 19.53 2.86
CA PHE A 77 7.62 19.62 4.22
C PHE A 77 6.86 18.77 5.27
N LYS A 78 5.62 18.37 4.99
CA LYS A 78 4.80 17.51 5.86
C LYS A 78 4.44 16.17 5.22
N PHE A 79 5.06 15.82 4.09
CA PHE A 79 4.82 14.61 3.33
C PHE A 79 5.96 13.59 3.52
N HIS A 80 5.61 12.36 3.91
CA HIS A 80 6.58 11.34 4.31
C HIS A 80 6.30 9.99 3.64
N GLY A 81 7.31 9.39 3.01
CA GLY A 81 7.19 8.01 2.50
C GLY A 81 7.43 6.97 3.60
N ILE A 82 6.46 6.07 3.80
CA ILE A 82 6.52 4.96 4.76
C ILE A 82 6.26 3.67 4.00
N ARG A 83 7.21 2.72 4.05
CA ARG A 83 7.09 1.44 3.32
C ARG A 83 5.94 0.60 3.90
N ASN A 84 5.02 0.16 3.06
CA ASN A 84 3.97 -0.79 3.46
C ASN A 84 4.57 -2.12 3.93
N GLY A 85 3.89 -2.76 4.88
CA GLY A 85 4.07 -4.16 5.21
C GLY A 85 3.15 -5.06 4.38
N ILE A 86 3.17 -6.34 4.73
CA ILE A 86 2.19 -7.35 4.29
C ILE A 86 1.60 -8.02 5.52
N ASP A 87 0.43 -8.64 5.36
CA ASP A 87 -0.14 -9.51 6.38
C ASP A 87 0.57 -10.87 6.34
N SER A 88 1.39 -11.16 7.37
CA SER A 88 2.15 -12.39 7.44
C SER A 88 1.30 -13.60 7.83
N ASP A 89 0.10 -13.42 8.39
CA ASP A 89 -0.75 -14.56 8.74
C ASP A 89 -1.44 -15.11 7.48
N ILE A 90 -1.67 -14.25 6.50
CA ILE A 90 -2.21 -14.61 5.18
C ILE A 90 -1.10 -15.10 4.24
N TRP A 91 0.04 -14.42 4.22
CA TRP A 91 1.15 -14.70 3.30
C TRP A 91 2.30 -15.43 4.00
N ASP A 92 2.02 -16.66 4.46
CA ASP A 92 2.99 -17.51 5.15
C ASP A 92 3.17 -18.87 4.46
N PRO A 93 4.30 -19.12 3.75
CA PRO A 93 4.55 -20.41 3.11
C PRO A 93 4.66 -21.59 4.07
N TYR A 94 4.82 -21.35 5.39
CA TYR A 94 4.82 -22.42 6.38
C TYR A 94 3.40 -22.92 6.73
N ASN A 95 2.39 -22.04 6.61
CA ASN A 95 0.99 -22.34 6.95
C ASN A 95 0.02 -22.21 5.75
N ASP A 96 0.53 -22.05 4.53
CA ASP A 96 -0.26 -21.83 3.32
C ASP A 96 -0.83 -23.15 2.75
N ASN A 97 -2.12 -23.39 3.01
CA ASN A 97 -2.86 -24.56 2.53
C ASN A 97 -3.08 -24.60 0.99
N PHE A 98 -2.71 -23.56 0.25
CA PHE A 98 -2.88 -23.50 -1.21
C PHE A 98 -1.64 -23.98 -1.97
N ILE A 99 -0.49 -24.13 -1.31
CA ILE A 99 0.73 -24.68 -1.91
C ILE A 99 0.87 -26.18 -1.58
N PRO A 100 1.45 -26.99 -2.49
CA PRO A 100 1.48 -28.44 -2.31
C PRO A 100 2.38 -28.92 -1.17
N VAL A 101 3.42 -28.15 -0.85
CA VAL A 101 4.39 -28.46 0.20
C VAL A 101 4.69 -27.16 0.93
N HIS A 102 4.37 -27.10 2.22
CA HIS A 102 4.71 -25.97 3.07
C HIS A 102 6.22 -25.90 3.25
N TYR A 103 6.76 -24.69 3.37
CA TYR A 103 8.20 -24.52 3.50
C TYR A 103 8.63 -23.31 4.33
N THR A 104 9.84 -23.44 4.86
CA THR A 104 10.60 -22.43 5.60
C THR A 104 11.89 -22.12 4.84
N SER A 105 12.80 -21.34 5.44
CA SER A 105 14.15 -21.13 4.89
C SER A 105 14.95 -22.43 4.73
N GLU A 106 14.65 -23.44 5.55
CA GLU A 106 15.41 -24.68 5.69
C GLU A 106 15.13 -25.67 4.55
N ASN A 107 13.89 -25.71 4.04
CA ASN A 107 13.46 -26.58 2.94
C ASN A 107 12.94 -25.81 1.72
N VAL A 108 13.31 -24.53 1.57
CA VAL A 108 12.82 -23.63 0.51
C VAL A 108 13.01 -24.17 -0.91
N VAL A 109 14.08 -24.93 -1.16
CA VAL A 109 14.37 -25.48 -2.50
C VAL A 109 13.34 -26.55 -2.88
N GLU A 110 13.02 -27.46 -1.96
CA GLU A 110 12.02 -28.51 -2.16
C GLU A 110 10.62 -27.90 -2.29
N GLY A 111 10.25 -27.03 -1.35
CA GLY A 111 8.94 -26.37 -1.33
C GLY A 111 8.67 -25.58 -2.61
N LYS A 112 9.62 -24.74 -3.04
CA LYS A 112 9.49 -23.98 -4.29
C LYS A 112 9.53 -24.86 -5.54
N SER A 113 10.30 -25.94 -5.56
CA SER A 113 10.29 -26.90 -6.68
C SER A 113 8.93 -27.59 -6.83
N SER A 114 8.34 -27.99 -5.70
CA SER A 114 7.00 -28.59 -5.67
C SER A 114 5.93 -27.59 -6.13
N ALA A 115 5.96 -26.37 -5.61
CA ALA A 115 5.04 -25.29 -6.03
C ALA A 115 5.18 -24.97 -7.53
N LYS A 116 6.41 -24.91 -8.06
CA LYS A 116 6.66 -24.70 -9.50
C LYS A 116 6.05 -25.82 -10.35
N ARG A 117 6.28 -27.09 -9.98
CA ARG A 117 5.75 -28.25 -10.70
C ARG A 117 4.22 -28.25 -10.72
N ALA A 118 3.61 -27.99 -9.57
CA ALA A 118 2.15 -27.90 -9.44
C ALA A 118 1.57 -26.76 -10.29
N LEU A 119 2.25 -25.61 -10.34
CA LEU A 119 1.84 -24.49 -11.20
C LEU A 119 1.99 -24.82 -12.69
N GLN A 120 3.11 -25.43 -13.10
CA GLN A 120 3.32 -25.89 -14.49
C GLN A 120 2.23 -26.88 -14.90
N GLU A 121 1.90 -27.84 -14.05
CA GLU A 121 0.84 -28.82 -14.32
C GLU A 121 -0.53 -28.15 -14.46
N LYS A 122 -0.89 -27.29 -13.50
CA LYS A 122 -2.17 -26.59 -13.49
C LYS A 122 -2.38 -25.69 -14.72
N LEU A 123 -1.30 -25.16 -15.27
CA LEU A 123 -1.32 -24.31 -16.47
C LEU A 123 -1.04 -25.07 -17.78
N GLY A 124 -0.83 -26.39 -17.73
CA GLY A 124 -0.50 -27.20 -18.90
C GLY A 124 0.87 -26.88 -19.52
N LEU A 125 1.80 -26.33 -18.74
CA LEU A 125 3.16 -26.02 -19.18
C LEU A 125 4.05 -27.27 -19.11
N HIS A 126 5.12 -27.27 -19.93
CA HIS A 126 6.14 -28.31 -19.84
C HIS A 126 6.82 -28.31 -18.47
N GLN A 127 6.95 -29.49 -17.88
CA GLN A 127 7.62 -29.72 -16.60
C GLN A 127 9.14 -29.66 -16.79
N THR A 128 9.69 -28.44 -16.81
CA THR A 128 11.12 -28.19 -16.98
C THR A 128 11.71 -27.40 -15.82
N ASP A 129 13.03 -27.52 -15.67
CA ASP A 129 13.79 -26.75 -14.68
C ASP A 129 14.08 -25.31 -15.12
N SER A 130 13.65 -24.90 -16.31
CA SER A 130 13.82 -23.53 -16.82
C SER A 130 13.15 -22.48 -15.92
N PRO A 131 13.65 -21.23 -15.86
CA PRO A 131 13.03 -20.16 -15.08
C PRO A 131 11.55 -19.96 -15.45
N LEU A 132 10.69 -19.80 -14.45
CA LEU A 132 9.28 -19.49 -14.62
C LEU A 132 9.04 -18.05 -14.17
N VAL A 133 8.42 -17.25 -15.04
CA VAL A 133 8.06 -15.86 -14.75
C VAL A 133 6.54 -15.77 -14.63
N GLY A 134 6.05 -15.34 -13.47
CA GLY A 134 4.64 -15.11 -13.21
C GLY A 134 4.33 -13.61 -13.14
N ILE A 135 3.27 -13.17 -13.81
CA ILE A 135 2.74 -11.81 -13.72
C ILE A 135 1.34 -11.91 -13.14
N ILE A 136 1.13 -11.30 -11.98
CA ILE A 136 -0.18 -11.13 -11.36
C ILE A 136 -0.40 -9.62 -11.25
N SER A 137 -1.19 -9.06 -12.16
CA SER A 137 -1.57 -7.64 -12.15
C SER A 137 -3.08 -7.48 -12.05
N ARG A 138 -3.52 -6.25 -11.79
CA ARG A 138 -4.89 -5.82 -12.10
C ARG A 138 -5.03 -5.56 -13.60
#